data_AF-C7BJM1-F1
#
_entry.id   AF-C7BJM1-F1
#
_cell.length_a   1.000
_cell.length_b   1.000
_cell.length_c   1.000
_cell.angle_alpha   90.00
_cell.angle_beta   90.00
_cell.angle_gamma   90.00
#
_symmetry.space_group_name_H-M   'P 1'
#
loop_
_entity.id
_entity.type
_entity.pdbx_description
1 polymer ?
#
loop_
_entity_poly.entity_id
_entity_poly.type
_entity_poly.pdbx_seq_one_letter_code
_entity_poly.pdbx_strand_id
1 'polypeptide(L)'
;MIHTLYPSSRASNEIVPFDHNDDAKGQKQLAMNNIKIIESSESQREKIDQRLATMSNDANASVLAMIATQQKQVVLAMLGVNAEQAIALALASSIEIYAQKLERIQGWTNGGVEMFRSSLMLMFDNIKADGVQPTDLEDLFQLALLEIMCNPQEYGLESWYDKNKEDISHLLESTGSGSHSLHEEKWNSPEKLGAVVVKLYDGIMKNGNIPSGSFLDQVMQELEKAGGGQAISNQIIKGWGDEYGWWLNKGSGNININDPTSATVISPMLRLFLLSSLLENQSMSKEEVELILTGSLKDVDKFVKDKFELDDKDVKYSSASLNWLEAKTTWRMLPDGRLDWLGSGIDLNDLVNLYSNFPGRELSEDELEEINRIGDQVKMIQQTLKYWLQICKDEQLAIARNI
;
A
#
# COMPACT_ATOMS: atom_id res chain seq x y z
N MET A 1 78.93 -17.10 -34.31
CA MET A 1 78.49 -16.29 -33.16
C MET A 1 77.30 -17.02 -32.56
N ILE A 2 77.54 -17.89 -31.58
CA ILE A 2 77.52 -17.60 -30.13
C ILE A 2 76.08 -17.62 -29.57
N HIS A 3 75.84 -18.61 -28.69
CA HIS A 3 74.84 -18.73 -27.61
C HIS A 3 73.35 -18.92 -28.01
N THR A 4 72.54 -19.83 -27.44
CA THR A 4 72.65 -20.70 -26.24
C THR A 4 71.48 -21.71 -26.21
N LEU A 5 71.80 -22.97 -25.83
CA LEU A 5 71.13 -23.88 -24.86
C LEU A 5 69.65 -24.33 -25.00
N TYR A 6 69.49 -25.63 -25.31
CA TYR A 6 68.61 -26.58 -24.58
C TYR A 6 69.31 -26.96 -23.24
N PRO A 7 68.68 -27.48 -22.16
CA PRO A 7 67.76 -28.64 -22.18
C PRO A 7 66.69 -28.74 -21.06
N SER A 8 66.09 -29.92 -21.00
CA SER A 8 64.98 -30.40 -20.21
C SER A 8 65.22 -30.65 -18.71
N SER A 9 64.07 -30.70 -18.02
CA SER A 9 63.65 -31.69 -17.02
C SER A 9 63.84 -31.43 -15.52
N ARG A 10 62.72 -31.76 -14.84
CA ARG A 10 62.52 -32.27 -13.48
C ARG A 10 62.45 -31.30 -12.28
N ALA A 11 61.21 -31.29 -11.77
CA ALA A 11 60.82 -31.53 -10.37
C ALA A 11 60.94 -30.36 -9.38
N SER A 12 59.80 -29.71 -9.17
CA SER A 12 59.31 -29.43 -7.82
C SER A 12 57.78 -29.55 -7.83
N ASN A 13 57.27 -30.71 -7.40
CA ASN A 13 55.94 -30.78 -6.82
C ASN A 13 56.05 -30.06 -5.46
N GLU A 14 55.95 -28.72 -5.46
CA GLU A 14 55.54 -28.03 -4.25
C GLU A 14 54.04 -28.27 -4.10
N ILE A 15 53.70 -29.27 -3.29
CA ILE A 15 52.42 -29.27 -2.60
C ILE A 15 52.48 -28.04 -1.70
N VAL A 16 51.93 -26.92 -2.17
CA VAL A 16 51.60 -25.79 -1.30
C VAL A 16 50.67 -26.38 -0.24
N PRO A 17 51.02 -26.34 1.05
CA PRO A 17 50.08 -26.77 2.08
C PRO A 17 48.85 -25.90 1.93
N PHE A 18 47.70 -26.51 1.65
CA PHE A 18 46.43 -25.84 1.86
C PHE A 18 46.40 -25.52 3.35
N ASP A 19 46.62 -24.27 3.73
CA ASP A 19 46.70 -23.88 5.12
C ASP A 19 45.30 -23.95 5.72
N HIS A 20 44.97 -25.11 6.29
CA HIS A 20 43.71 -25.34 7.00
C HIS A 20 43.48 -24.34 8.14
N ASN A 21 44.51 -23.61 8.62
CA ASN A 21 44.35 -22.62 9.69
C ASN A 21 43.69 -21.31 9.24
N ASP A 22 43.86 -20.88 7.99
CA ASP A 22 43.28 -19.61 7.52
C ASP A 22 41.77 -19.75 7.28
N ASP A 23 41.32 -20.92 6.81
CA ASP A 23 39.90 -21.24 6.63
C ASP A 23 39.20 -21.45 7.99
N ALA A 24 39.84 -22.13 8.94
CA ALA A 24 39.33 -22.31 10.31
C ALA A 24 39.23 -20.97 11.09
N LYS A 25 40.20 -20.06 10.94
CA LYS A 25 40.12 -18.70 11.51
C LYS A 25 38.99 -17.89 10.89
N GLY A 26 38.81 -17.98 9.57
CA GLY A 26 37.70 -17.32 8.86
C GLY A 26 36.34 -17.82 9.34
N GLN A 27 36.17 -19.13 9.46
CA GLN A 27 34.93 -19.75 9.94
C GLN A 27 34.64 -19.43 11.41
N LYS A 28 35.66 -19.40 12.27
CA LYS A 28 35.52 -18.99 13.67
C LYS A 28 35.12 -17.53 13.81
N GLN A 29 35.71 -16.64 13.01
CA GLN A 29 35.35 -15.23 12.99
C GLN A 29 33.92 -15.01 12.50
N LEU A 30 33.48 -15.77 11.48
CA LEU A 30 32.10 -15.76 10.99
C LEU A 30 31.13 -16.22 12.08
N ALA A 31 31.42 -17.34 12.76
CA ALA A 31 30.61 -17.84 13.87
C ALA A 31 30.51 -16.83 15.03
N MET A 32 31.61 -16.15 15.36
CA MET A 32 31.60 -15.09 16.38
C MET A 32 30.79 -13.85 15.95
N ASN A 33 30.83 -13.49 14.66
CA ASN A 33 30.00 -12.40 14.15
C ASN A 33 28.52 -12.77 14.19
N ASN A 34 28.16 -14.01 13.81
CA ASN A 34 26.81 -14.54 13.91
C ASN A 34 26.29 -14.54 15.35
N ILE A 35 27.10 -14.96 16.33
CA ILE A 35 26.72 -14.91 17.76
C ILE A 35 26.39 -13.48 18.21
N LYS A 36 27.16 -12.47 17.79
CA LYS A 36 26.87 -11.06 18.13
C LYS A 36 25.54 -10.58 17.55
N ILE A 37 25.22 -10.99 16.33
CA ILE A 37 23.92 -10.67 15.71
C ILE A 37 22.79 -11.31 16.53
N ILE A 38 22.95 -12.58 16.94
CA ILE A 38 21.97 -13.29 17.76
C ILE A 38 21.78 -12.61 19.12
N GLU A 39 22.85 -12.23 19.80
CA GLU A 39 22.78 -11.51 21.10
C GLU A 39 22.07 -10.14 20.97
N SER A 40 22.33 -9.42 19.88
CA SER A 40 21.61 -8.17 19.57
C SER A 40 20.11 -8.43 19.36
N SER A 41 19.76 -9.47 18.60
CA SER A 41 18.38 -9.89 18.36
C SER A 41 17.68 -10.36 19.64
N GLU A 42 18.37 -11.09 20.52
CA GLU A 42 17.86 -11.47 21.85
C GLU A 42 17.55 -10.23 22.71
N SER A 43 18.44 -9.23 22.71
CA SER A 43 18.21 -7.98 23.45
C SER A 43 16.99 -7.20 22.92
N GLN A 44 16.81 -7.15 21.60
CA GLN A 44 15.60 -6.55 21.01
C GLN A 44 14.34 -7.32 21.38
N ARG A 45 14.39 -8.66 21.32
CA ARG A 45 13.31 -9.55 21.73
C ARG A 45 12.92 -9.38 23.20
N GLU A 46 13.89 -9.22 24.11
CA GLU A 46 13.64 -8.98 25.53
C GLU A 46 12.92 -7.64 25.80
N LYS A 47 13.23 -6.59 25.02
CA LYS A 47 12.49 -5.32 25.10
C LYS A 47 11.03 -5.51 24.71
N ILE A 48 10.73 -6.39 23.75
CA ILE A 48 9.36 -6.74 23.39
C ILE A 48 8.66 -7.48 24.55
N ASP A 49 9.33 -8.44 25.21
CA ASP A 49 8.76 -9.13 26.39
C ASP A 49 8.38 -8.15 27.50
N GLN A 50 9.25 -7.17 27.78
CA GLN A 50 8.97 -6.14 28.79
C GLN A 50 7.72 -5.33 28.44
N ARG A 51 7.58 -4.93 27.18
CA ARG A 51 6.40 -4.19 26.71
C ARG A 51 5.11 -5.00 26.83
N LEU A 52 5.15 -6.26 26.39
CA LEU A 52 4.01 -7.18 26.51
C LEU A 52 3.60 -7.40 27.98
N ALA A 53 4.56 -7.51 28.90
CA ALA A 53 4.30 -7.69 30.32
C ALA A 53 3.67 -6.44 30.99
N THR A 54 3.94 -5.25 30.45
CA THR A 54 3.37 -3.99 30.95
C THR A 54 2.07 -3.58 30.27
N MET A 55 1.65 -4.32 29.24
CA MET A 55 0.42 -4.03 28.52
C MET A 55 -0.79 -4.38 29.41
N SER A 56 -1.80 -3.50 29.44
CA SER A 56 -3.09 -3.81 30.06
C SER A 56 -3.72 -5.05 29.42
N ASN A 57 -4.61 -5.73 30.15
CA ASN A 57 -5.35 -6.88 29.60
C ASN A 57 -6.17 -6.51 28.36
N ASP A 58 -6.57 -5.24 28.23
CA ASP A 58 -7.21 -4.71 27.03
C ASP A 58 -6.16 -4.54 25.93
N ALA A 59 -6.34 -5.26 24.82
CA ALA A 59 -5.44 -5.24 23.68
C ALA A 59 -5.45 -3.85 23.01
N ASN A 60 -4.32 -3.13 23.10
CA ASN A 60 -4.14 -1.87 22.39
C ASN A 60 -3.55 -2.16 20.99
N ALA A 61 -4.37 -1.97 19.95
CA ALA A 61 -3.98 -2.27 18.56
C ALA A 61 -2.69 -1.55 18.13
N SER A 62 -2.48 -0.30 18.57
CA SER A 62 -1.27 0.49 18.28
C SER A 62 -0.02 -0.14 18.88
N VAL A 63 -0.12 -0.55 20.15
CA VAL A 63 0.99 -1.19 20.86
C VAL A 63 1.29 -2.55 20.22
N LEU A 64 0.26 -3.30 19.84
CA LEU A 64 0.40 -4.58 19.15
C LEU A 64 1.04 -4.42 17.76
N ALA A 65 0.64 -3.42 16.98
CA ALA A 65 1.25 -3.14 15.67
C ALA A 65 2.73 -2.78 15.83
N MET A 66 3.07 -1.92 16.80
CA MET A 66 4.46 -1.58 17.12
C MET A 66 5.27 -2.82 17.53
N ILE A 67 4.68 -3.72 18.32
CA ILE A 67 5.31 -4.98 18.72
C ILE A 67 5.54 -5.88 17.50
N ALA A 68 4.54 -6.06 16.64
CA ALA A 68 4.66 -6.84 15.42
C ALA A 68 5.79 -6.28 14.52
N THR A 69 5.84 -4.97 14.31
CA THR A 69 6.93 -4.33 13.55
C THR A 69 8.30 -4.62 14.16
N GLN A 70 8.44 -4.57 15.50
CA GLN A 70 9.70 -4.93 16.17
C GLN A 70 10.04 -6.42 16.02
N GLN A 71 9.05 -7.31 16.09
CA GLN A 71 9.24 -8.74 15.84
C GLN A 71 9.75 -8.99 14.42
N LYS A 72 9.22 -8.29 13.42
CA LYS A 72 9.70 -8.35 12.04
C LYS A 72 11.17 -7.95 11.94
N GLN A 73 11.58 -6.88 12.62
CA GLN A 73 12.98 -6.44 12.63
C GLN A 73 13.93 -7.49 13.24
N VAL A 74 13.50 -8.17 14.30
CA VAL A 74 14.26 -9.29 14.89
C VAL A 74 14.48 -10.41 13.86
N VAL A 75 13.43 -10.75 13.10
CA VAL A 75 13.52 -11.80 12.06
C VAL A 75 14.44 -11.37 10.91
N LEU A 76 14.31 -10.13 10.44
CA LEU A 76 15.14 -9.60 9.35
C LEU A 76 16.62 -9.51 9.75
N ALA A 77 16.92 -9.13 10.99
CA ALA A 77 18.30 -9.09 11.49
C ALA A 77 18.97 -10.48 11.52
N MET A 78 18.17 -11.55 11.61
CA MET A 78 18.62 -12.93 11.63
C MET A 78 18.81 -13.55 10.23
N LEU A 79 18.45 -12.82 9.15
CA LEU A 79 18.68 -13.30 7.79
C LEU A 79 20.17 -13.48 7.53
N GLY A 80 20.55 -14.64 7.00
CA GLY A 80 21.95 -14.99 6.73
C GLY A 80 22.70 -15.61 7.92
N VAL A 81 22.13 -15.62 9.11
CA VAL A 81 22.73 -16.25 10.31
C VAL A 81 22.43 -17.75 10.38
N ASN A 82 21.27 -18.17 9.87
CA ASN A 82 20.85 -19.57 9.80
C ASN A 82 20.68 -20.06 8.35
N ALA A 83 20.61 -21.38 8.20
CA ALA A 83 20.33 -22.04 6.92
C ALA A 83 18.85 -21.94 6.51
N GLU A 84 17.96 -21.58 7.44
CA GLU A 84 16.50 -21.57 7.28
C GLU A 84 15.96 -20.20 6.84
N GLN A 85 16.66 -19.53 5.92
CA GLN A 85 16.31 -18.19 5.45
C GLN A 85 14.87 -18.11 4.92
N ALA A 86 14.40 -19.17 4.24
CA ALA A 86 13.04 -19.23 3.73
C ALA A 86 11.97 -19.23 4.84
N ILE A 87 12.24 -19.88 5.97
CA ILE A 87 11.32 -19.92 7.13
C ILE A 87 11.32 -18.57 7.83
N ALA A 88 12.49 -17.95 7.99
CA ALA A 88 12.62 -16.60 8.52
C ALA A 88 11.83 -15.59 7.67
N LEU A 89 11.97 -15.65 6.35
CA LEU A 89 11.22 -14.78 5.44
C LEU A 89 9.71 -15.01 5.55
N ALA A 90 9.25 -16.27 5.59
CA ALA A 90 7.83 -16.58 5.76
C ALA A 90 7.26 -16.06 7.11
N LEU A 91 8.05 -16.13 8.18
CA LEU A 91 7.68 -15.60 9.49
C LEU A 91 7.60 -14.07 9.46
N ALA A 92 8.60 -13.39 8.88
CA ALA A 92 8.58 -11.94 8.70
C ALA A 92 7.36 -11.47 7.90
N SER A 93 7.02 -12.18 6.82
CA SER A 93 5.83 -11.88 6.02
C SER A 93 4.54 -12.09 6.82
N SER A 94 4.47 -13.14 7.64
CA SER A 94 3.29 -13.39 8.50
C SER A 94 3.11 -12.29 9.54
N ILE A 95 4.21 -11.84 10.16
CA ILE A 95 4.21 -10.73 11.13
C ILE A 95 3.74 -9.44 10.47
N GLU A 96 4.23 -9.14 9.26
CA GLU A 96 3.81 -7.96 8.49
C GLU A 96 2.30 -7.97 8.23
N ILE A 97 1.74 -9.11 7.84
CA ILE A 97 0.29 -9.26 7.62
C ILE A 97 -0.50 -8.93 8.89
N TYR A 98 -0.02 -9.37 10.07
CA TYR A 98 -0.68 -9.05 11.33
C TYR A 98 -0.56 -7.58 11.72
N ALA A 99 0.61 -6.97 11.50
CA ALA A 99 0.82 -5.54 11.74
C ALA A 99 -0.14 -4.70 10.87
N GLN A 100 -0.20 -4.99 9.57
CA GLN A 100 -1.09 -4.31 8.62
C GLN A 100 -2.57 -4.47 8.98
N LYS A 101 -2.98 -5.63 9.51
CA LYS A 101 -4.36 -5.83 10.01
C LYS A 101 -4.67 -4.96 11.22
N LEU A 102 -3.74 -4.86 12.17
CA LEU A 102 -3.90 -4.03 13.35
C LEU A 102 -3.91 -2.54 13.01
N GLU A 103 -3.00 -2.09 12.14
CA GLU A 103 -2.98 -0.73 11.60
C GLU A 103 -4.31 -0.41 10.93
N ARG A 104 -4.81 -1.32 10.08
CA ARG A 104 -6.10 -1.13 9.42
C ARG A 104 -7.24 -0.96 10.42
N ILE A 105 -7.35 -1.88 11.39
CA ILE A 105 -8.44 -1.83 12.38
C ILE A 105 -8.35 -0.55 13.20
N GLN A 106 -7.16 -0.21 13.70
CA GLN A 106 -7.00 0.99 14.52
C GLN A 106 -7.26 2.27 13.72
N GLY A 107 -6.85 2.31 12.45
CA GLY A 107 -7.05 3.44 11.57
C GLY A 107 -8.51 3.83 11.45
N TRP A 108 -9.43 2.85 11.49
CA TRP A 108 -10.87 3.13 11.45
C TRP A 108 -11.33 4.12 12.52
N THR A 109 -10.75 4.11 13.72
CA THR A 109 -11.21 4.95 14.84
C THR A 109 -10.41 6.21 15.07
N ASN A 110 -9.12 6.21 14.75
CA ASN A 110 -8.29 7.39 14.98
C ASN A 110 -8.64 8.57 14.06
N GLY A 111 -9.24 8.30 12.89
CA GLY A 111 -9.37 9.29 11.84
C GLY A 111 -8.01 9.67 11.24
N GLY A 112 -7.98 10.80 10.54
CA GLY A 112 -6.81 11.34 9.87
C GLY A 112 -6.17 10.37 8.88
N VAL A 113 -4.84 10.43 8.80
CA VAL A 113 -4.03 9.64 7.85
C VAL A 113 -4.28 8.14 8.01
N GLU A 114 -4.48 7.66 9.24
CA GLU A 114 -4.66 6.24 9.51
C GLU A 114 -5.98 5.72 8.92
N MET A 115 -7.09 6.46 9.12
CA MET A 115 -8.37 6.12 8.52
C MET A 115 -8.34 6.18 7.00
N PHE A 116 -7.68 7.22 6.46
CA PHE A 116 -7.49 7.38 5.03
C PHE A 116 -6.77 6.16 4.44
N ARG A 117 -5.65 5.76 5.04
CA ARG A 117 -4.86 4.59 4.63
C ARG A 117 -5.62 3.28 4.79
N SER A 118 -6.36 3.08 5.88
CA SER A 118 -7.26 1.92 6.04
C SER A 118 -8.28 1.81 4.91
N SER A 119 -8.81 2.96 4.48
CA SER A 119 -9.75 3.04 3.35
C SER A 119 -9.09 2.65 2.04
N LEU A 120 -7.86 3.09 1.77
CA LEU A 120 -7.08 2.67 0.60
C LEU A 120 -6.86 1.15 0.57
N MET A 121 -6.48 0.57 1.71
CA MET A 121 -6.21 -0.86 1.82
C MET A 121 -7.47 -1.71 1.62
N LEU A 122 -8.63 -1.23 2.09
CA LEU A 122 -9.91 -1.90 1.87
C LEU A 122 -10.30 -1.88 0.39
N MET A 123 -10.16 -0.73 -0.28
CA MET A 123 -10.43 -0.61 -1.72
C MET A 123 -9.51 -1.51 -2.54
N PHE A 124 -8.22 -1.57 -2.19
CA PHE A 124 -7.27 -2.49 -2.82
C PHE A 124 -7.70 -3.95 -2.70
N ASP A 125 -8.09 -4.37 -1.49
CA ASP A 125 -8.55 -5.75 -1.25
C ASP A 125 -9.79 -6.10 -2.06
N ASN A 126 -10.72 -5.14 -2.22
CA ASN A 126 -11.90 -5.33 -3.05
C ASN A 126 -11.54 -5.45 -4.54
N ILE A 127 -10.68 -4.56 -5.05
CA ILE A 127 -10.27 -4.57 -6.47
C ILE A 127 -9.60 -5.89 -6.85
N LYS A 128 -8.72 -6.43 -6.01
CA LYS A 128 -8.00 -7.68 -6.33
C LYS A 128 -8.79 -8.96 -6.05
N ALA A 129 -9.94 -8.89 -5.39
CA ALA A 129 -10.66 -10.07 -4.88
C ALA A 129 -10.99 -11.08 -5.98
N ASP A 130 -11.43 -10.59 -7.15
CA ASP A 130 -11.80 -11.40 -8.32
C ASP A 130 -10.74 -11.35 -9.44
N GLY A 131 -9.53 -10.88 -9.10
CA GLY A 131 -8.44 -10.63 -10.04
C GLY A 131 -8.58 -9.29 -10.76
N VAL A 132 -7.45 -8.60 -10.91
CA VAL A 132 -7.37 -7.26 -11.51
C VAL A 132 -7.82 -7.27 -12.96
N GLN A 133 -8.85 -6.50 -13.27
CA GLN A 133 -9.34 -6.26 -14.63
C GLN A 133 -8.63 -5.07 -15.27
N PRO A 134 -8.62 -4.94 -16.62
CA PRO A 134 -8.04 -3.79 -17.29
C PRO A 134 -8.59 -2.44 -16.83
N THR A 135 -9.89 -2.37 -16.51
CA THR A 135 -10.56 -1.15 -16.01
C THR A 135 -10.09 -0.74 -14.62
N ASP A 136 -9.53 -1.67 -13.84
CA ASP A 136 -9.11 -1.42 -12.46
C ASP A 136 -7.72 -0.75 -12.39
N LEU A 137 -6.98 -0.73 -13.49
CA LEU A 137 -5.59 -0.25 -13.50
C LEU A 137 -5.46 1.23 -13.14
N GLU A 138 -6.43 2.04 -13.55
CA GLU A 138 -6.47 3.46 -13.19
C GLU A 138 -6.76 3.64 -11.70
N ASP A 139 -7.72 2.89 -11.16
CA ASP A 139 -8.09 2.94 -9.74
C ASP A 139 -6.93 2.43 -8.85
N LEU A 140 -6.25 1.34 -9.25
CA LEU A 140 -5.03 0.87 -8.58
C LEU A 140 -3.93 1.92 -8.61
N PHE A 141 -3.76 2.63 -9.73
CA PHE A 141 -2.76 3.68 -9.81
C PHE A 141 -3.12 4.88 -8.93
N GLN A 142 -4.41 5.25 -8.82
CA GLN A 142 -4.84 6.24 -7.83
C GLN A 142 -4.46 5.80 -6.41
N LEU A 143 -4.70 4.55 -6.03
CA LEU A 143 -4.32 4.03 -4.70
C LEU A 143 -2.82 4.19 -4.43
N ALA A 144 -1.96 3.91 -5.42
CA ALA A 144 -0.52 4.11 -5.30
C ALA A 144 -0.15 5.59 -5.09
N LEU A 145 -0.74 6.50 -5.88
CA LEU A 145 -0.48 7.93 -5.77
C LEU A 145 -0.96 8.48 -4.41
N LEU A 146 -2.13 8.07 -3.94
CA LEU A 146 -2.71 8.48 -2.65
C LEU A 146 -1.86 7.98 -1.48
N GLU A 147 -1.35 6.75 -1.52
CA GLU A 147 -0.43 6.23 -0.50
C GLU A 147 0.89 7.03 -0.46
N ILE A 148 1.44 7.36 -1.64
CA ILE A 148 2.67 8.16 -1.72
C ILE A 148 2.44 9.58 -1.21
N MET A 149 1.26 10.17 -1.43
CA MET A 149 0.94 11.50 -0.90
C MET A 149 0.96 11.55 0.62
N CYS A 150 0.48 10.50 1.28
CA CYS A 150 0.41 10.43 2.74
C CYS A 150 1.77 10.08 3.36
N ASN A 151 2.49 9.15 2.75
CA ASN A 151 3.69 8.54 3.35
C ASN A 151 4.93 8.59 2.42
N PRO A 152 5.26 9.72 1.78
CA PRO A 152 6.34 9.75 0.79
C PRO A 152 7.70 9.43 1.42
N GLN A 153 7.90 9.73 2.71
CA GLN A 153 9.09 9.40 3.50
C GLN A 153 9.35 7.91 3.56
N GLU A 154 8.30 7.11 3.80
CA GLU A 154 8.41 5.66 3.99
C GLU A 154 8.97 4.95 2.76
N TYR A 155 8.75 5.57 1.60
CA TYR A 155 9.14 5.05 0.30
C TYR A 155 10.33 5.80 -0.32
N GLY A 156 10.94 6.76 0.38
CA GLY A 156 12.02 7.58 -0.16
C GLY A 156 11.60 8.48 -1.34
N LEU A 157 10.33 8.82 -1.44
CA LEU A 157 9.71 9.53 -2.57
C LEU A 157 9.43 11.01 -2.29
N GLU A 158 9.83 11.58 -1.16
CA GLU A 158 9.54 12.98 -0.79
C GLU A 158 9.89 13.99 -1.90
N SER A 159 11.15 13.97 -2.35
CA SER A 159 11.63 14.87 -3.41
C SER A 159 11.01 14.57 -4.76
N TRP A 160 10.54 13.34 -4.99
CA TRP A 160 9.85 12.96 -6.21
C TRP A 160 8.41 13.48 -6.18
N TYR A 161 7.70 13.28 -5.07
CA TYR A 161 6.35 13.75 -4.85
C TYR A 161 6.27 15.28 -4.98
N ASP A 162 7.17 16.01 -4.31
CA ASP A 162 7.21 17.47 -4.37
C ASP A 162 7.31 18.03 -5.80
N LYS A 163 8.01 17.33 -6.69
CA LYS A 163 8.18 17.71 -8.09
C LYS A 163 7.02 17.32 -9.00
N ASN A 164 6.19 16.37 -8.56
CA ASN A 164 5.14 15.76 -9.40
C ASN A 164 3.73 15.98 -8.83
N LYS A 165 3.56 16.65 -7.69
CA LYS A 165 2.25 16.87 -7.05
C LYS A 165 1.22 17.59 -7.92
N GLU A 166 1.63 18.46 -8.84
CA GLU A 166 0.73 19.05 -9.86
C GLU A 166 0.18 17.95 -10.79
N ASP A 167 1.07 17.15 -11.39
CA ASP A 167 0.66 16.03 -12.25
C ASP A 167 -0.23 15.02 -11.52
N ILE A 168 0.08 14.73 -10.25
CA ILE A 168 -0.70 13.83 -9.40
C ILE A 168 -2.10 14.40 -9.15
N SER A 169 -2.19 15.68 -8.77
CA SER A 169 -3.46 16.37 -8.54
C SER A 169 -4.40 16.30 -9.76
N HIS A 170 -3.88 16.55 -10.96
CA HIS A 170 -4.68 16.45 -12.19
C HIS A 170 -5.06 15.02 -12.55
N LEU A 171 -4.18 14.03 -12.34
CA LEU A 171 -4.53 12.63 -12.60
C LEU A 171 -5.60 12.09 -11.65
N LEU A 172 -5.51 12.42 -10.36
CA LEU A 172 -6.54 12.05 -9.38
C LEU A 172 -7.90 12.68 -9.71
N GLU A 173 -7.90 13.83 -10.39
CA GLU A 173 -9.13 14.44 -10.89
C GLU A 173 -9.69 13.71 -12.12
N SER A 174 -8.80 13.34 -13.05
CA SER A 174 -9.16 13.10 -14.46
C SER A 174 -9.19 11.64 -14.88
N THR A 175 -8.79 10.71 -14.02
CA THR A 175 -8.64 9.28 -14.34
C THR A 175 -9.32 8.43 -13.28
N GLY A 176 -9.53 7.15 -13.57
CA GLY A 176 -10.24 6.22 -12.70
C GLY A 176 -11.74 6.16 -13.00
N SER A 177 -12.38 5.16 -12.40
CA SER A 177 -13.80 4.86 -12.64
C SER A 177 -14.70 6.07 -12.33
N GLY A 178 -15.54 6.46 -13.29
CA GLY A 178 -16.46 7.58 -13.14
C GLY A 178 -15.83 8.98 -13.13
N SER A 179 -14.51 9.12 -13.31
CA SER A 179 -13.76 10.37 -13.16
C SER A 179 -13.21 10.97 -14.46
N HIS A 180 -13.39 10.34 -15.62
CA HIS A 180 -12.81 10.80 -16.88
C HIS A 180 -13.20 12.24 -17.20
N SER A 181 -12.20 13.09 -17.24
CA SER A 181 -12.32 14.49 -17.61
C SER A 181 -11.04 14.95 -18.32
N LEU A 182 -11.17 15.92 -19.22
CA LEU A 182 -10.05 16.51 -19.94
C LEU A 182 -10.03 17.98 -19.60
N HIS A 183 -8.86 18.50 -19.24
CA HIS A 183 -8.72 19.86 -18.73
C HIS A 183 -7.72 20.67 -19.54
N GLU A 184 -6.96 21.56 -18.91
CA GLU A 184 -6.11 22.57 -19.55
C GLU A 184 -5.10 21.97 -20.54
N GLU A 185 -4.35 22.82 -21.25
CA GLU A 185 -3.52 22.40 -22.39
C GLU A 185 -2.62 21.18 -22.12
N LYS A 186 -2.10 20.99 -20.90
CA LYS A 186 -1.27 19.81 -20.55
C LYS A 186 -2.08 18.52 -20.33
N TRP A 187 -3.38 18.61 -20.07
CA TRP A 187 -4.29 17.51 -19.69
C TRP A 187 -5.51 17.39 -20.61
N ASN A 188 -5.46 18.01 -21.79
CA ASN A 188 -6.60 18.11 -22.71
C ASN A 188 -6.77 16.93 -23.68
N SER A 189 -6.03 15.84 -23.52
CA SER A 189 -6.24 14.62 -24.31
C SER A 189 -5.88 13.35 -23.53
N PRO A 190 -6.50 12.20 -23.84
CA PRO A 190 -6.18 10.93 -23.21
C PRO A 190 -4.72 10.52 -23.42
N GLU A 191 -4.12 10.85 -24.57
CA GLU A 191 -2.71 10.58 -24.86
C GLU A 191 -1.77 11.37 -23.95
N LYS A 192 -2.13 12.61 -23.62
CA LYS A 192 -1.35 13.43 -22.69
C LYS A 192 -1.45 12.89 -21.27
N LEU A 193 -2.66 12.54 -20.81
CA LEU A 193 -2.85 11.89 -19.51
C LEU A 193 -2.08 10.57 -19.41
N GLY A 194 -2.18 9.72 -20.45
CA GLY A 194 -1.43 8.48 -20.54
C GLY A 194 0.09 8.68 -20.47
N ALA A 195 0.62 9.70 -21.15
CA ALA A 195 2.05 10.04 -21.08
C ALA A 195 2.49 10.49 -19.67
N VAL A 196 1.65 11.24 -18.96
CA VAL A 196 1.90 11.63 -17.56
C VAL A 196 1.89 10.40 -16.66
N VAL A 197 0.95 9.47 -16.84
CA VAL A 197 0.91 8.20 -16.09
C VAL A 197 2.20 7.41 -16.25
N VAL A 198 2.69 7.22 -17.48
CA VAL A 198 3.98 6.53 -17.72
C VAL A 198 5.11 7.25 -17.00
N LYS A 199 5.20 8.59 -17.13
CA LYS A 199 6.22 9.41 -16.45
C LYS A 199 6.18 9.21 -14.93
N LEU A 200 4.99 9.20 -14.34
CA LEU A 200 4.85 9.04 -12.89
C LEU A 200 5.18 7.63 -12.45
N TYR A 201 4.64 6.61 -13.11
CA TYR A 201 4.94 5.20 -12.81
C TYR A 201 6.45 4.91 -12.87
N ASP A 202 7.10 5.28 -13.97
CA ASP A 202 8.55 5.09 -14.14
C ASP A 202 9.33 5.92 -13.10
N GLY A 203 8.81 7.08 -12.75
CA GLY A 203 9.34 7.94 -11.69
C GLY A 203 9.32 7.26 -10.32
N ILE A 204 8.21 6.61 -9.95
CA ILE A 204 8.07 5.84 -8.71
C ILE A 204 9.09 4.69 -8.71
N MET A 205 9.12 3.88 -9.77
CA MET A 205 10.00 2.72 -9.87
C MET A 205 11.49 3.08 -9.84
N LYS A 206 11.85 4.24 -10.40
CA LYS A 206 13.24 4.71 -10.46
C LYS A 206 13.73 5.36 -9.17
N ASN A 207 12.87 6.08 -8.46
CA ASN A 207 13.28 6.92 -7.33
C ASN A 207 12.87 6.33 -5.97
N GLY A 208 11.93 5.39 -5.94
CA GLY A 208 11.42 4.80 -4.70
C GLY A 208 12.37 3.78 -4.11
N ASN A 209 12.43 3.77 -2.78
CA ASN A 209 12.95 2.67 -1.97
C ASN A 209 11.77 1.97 -1.30
N ILE A 210 10.97 1.25 -2.09
CA ILE A 210 9.71 0.67 -1.66
C ILE A 210 9.99 -0.63 -0.87
N PRO A 211 9.69 -0.70 0.44
CA PRO A 211 9.96 -1.89 1.24
C PRO A 211 9.09 -3.08 0.76
N SER A 212 9.72 -4.25 0.61
CA SER A 212 8.97 -5.45 0.21
C SER A 212 7.90 -5.81 1.24
N GLY A 213 6.69 -6.10 0.75
CA GLY A 213 5.49 -6.39 1.52
C GLY A 213 4.73 -5.17 2.01
N SER A 214 5.25 -3.95 1.86
CA SER A 214 4.52 -2.72 2.18
C SER A 214 3.25 -2.58 1.32
N PHE A 215 2.32 -1.73 1.75
CA PHE A 215 1.09 -1.51 1.00
C PHE A 215 1.37 -1.00 -0.42
N LEU A 216 2.27 -0.01 -0.57
CA LEU A 216 2.66 0.47 -1.90
C LEU A 216 3.30 -0.64 -2.76
N ASP A 217 4.17 -1.48 -2.19
CA ASP A 217 4.76 -2.63 -2.93
C ASP A 217 3.66 -3.57 -3.45
N GLN A 218 2.63 -3.86 -2.65
CA GLN A 218 1.53 -4.73 -3.07
C GLN A 218 0.74 -4.13 -4.24
N VAL A 219 0.41 -2.84 -4.20
CA VAL A 219 -0.28 -2.15 -5.30
C VAL A 219 0.59 -2.14 -6.56
N MET A 220 1.86 -1.77 -6.42
CA MET A 220 2.79 -1.70 -7.54
C MET A 220 3.06 -3.07 -8.18
N GLN A 221 3.05 -4.16 -7.40
CA GLN A 221 3.17 -5.53 -7.95
C GLN A 221 1.97 -5.92 -8.82
N GLU A 222 0.74 -5.56 -8.43
CA GLU A 222 -0.43 -5.82 -9.28
C GLU A 222 -0.38 -5.01 -10.59
N LEU A 223 0.06 -3.75 -10.52
CA LEU A 223 0.28 -2.92 -11.71
C LEU A 223 1.39 -3.48 -12.61
N GLU A 224 2.51 -3.93 -12.05
CA GLU A 224 3.62 -4.51 -12.81
C GLU A 224 3.20 -5.81 -13.51
N LYS A 225 2.45 -6.69 -12.83
CA LYS A 225 1.87 -7.91 -13.43
C LYS A 225 0.98 -7.60 -14.64
N ALA A 226 0.27 -6.46 -14.60
CA ALA A 226 -0.59 -6.02 -15.69
C ALA A 226 0.17 -5.32 -16.84
N GLY A 227 1.48 -5.08 -16.72
CA GLY A 227 2.31 -4.41 -17.72
C GLY A 227 2.71 -2.97 -17.38
N GLY A 228 2.56 -2.57 -16.12
CA GLY A 228 3.05 -1.32 -15.54
C GLY A 228 2.47 -0.06 -16.17
N GLY A 229 3.22 1.04 -16.12
CA GLY A 229 2.79 2.37 -16.60
C GLY A 229 2.23 2.37 -18.03
N GLN A 230 2.80 1.56 -18.91
CA GLN A 230 2.33 1.48 -20.30
C GLN A 230 0.95 0.80 -20.42
N ALA A 231 0.64 -0.18 -19.58
CA ALA A 231 -0.68 -0.81 -19.54
C ALA A 231 -1.75 0.17 -19.06
N ILE A 232 -1.45 0.92 -17.99
CA ILE A 232 -2.35 1.97 -17.47
C ILE A 232 -2.59 3.05 -18.53
N SER A 233 -1.52 3.54 -19.18
CA SER A 233 -1.65 4.52 -20.27
C SER A 233 -2.48 3.99 -21.44
N ASN A 234 -2.29 2.72 -21.82
CA ASN A 234 -3.07 2.11 -22.89
C ASN A 234 -4.55 2.00 -22.53
N GLN A 235 -4.86 1.71 -21.26
CA GLN A 235 -6.23 1.67 -20.77
C GLN A 235 -6.87 3.05 -20.88
N ILE A 236 -6.22 4.11 -20.39
CA ILE A 236 -6.73 5.49 -20.50
C ILE A 236 -7.02 5.86 -21.95
N ILE A 237 -6.08 5.61 -22.86
CA ILE A 237 -6.20 6.03 -24.27
C ILE A 237 -7.30 5.25 -24.99
N LYS A 238 -7.35 3.92 -24.81
CA LYS A 238 -8.29 3.06 -25.55
C LYS A 238 -9.68 3.03 -24.91
N GLY A 239 -9.74 3.09 -23.60
CA GLY A 239 -10.95 3.04 -22.78
C GLY A 239 -11.58 4.40 -22.49
N TRP A 240 -11.01 5.51 -23.00
CA TRP A 240 -11.54 6.86 -22.72
C TRP A 240 -13.02 7.05 -23.05
N GLY A 241 -13.51 6.33 -24.06
CA GLY A 241 -14.90 6.38 -24.53
C GLY A 241 -15.84 5.43 -23.80
N ASP A 242 -15.32 4.53 -22.96
CA ASP A 242 -16.09 3.45 -22.36
C ASP A 242 -16.91 3.95 -21.17
N GLU A 243 -17.98 3.22 -20.86
CA GLU A 243 -18.95 3.60 -19.82
C GLU A 243 -18.34 3.64 -18.40
N TYR A 244 -17.31 2.83 -18.12
CA TYR A 244 -16.67 2.78 -16.79
C TYR A 244 -16.06 4.13 -16.38
N GLY A 245 -15.50 4.87 -17.35
CA GLY A 245 -14.74 6.09 -17.08
C GLY A 245 -15.63 7.28 -16.73
N TRP A 246 -16.94 7.22 -17.00
CA TRP A 246 -17.83 8.37 -16.91
C TRP A 246 -18.94 8.13 -15.89
N TRP A 247 -19.10 9.03 -14.93
CA TRP A 247 -20.17 8.93 -13.93
C TRP A 247 -21.54 8.84 -14.61
N LEU A 248 -21.82 9.72 -15.59
CA LEU A 248 -23.06 9.79 -16.36
C LEU A 248 -22.87 9.29 -17.79
N ASN A 249 -23.91 8.64 -18.35
CA ASN A 249 -23.81 7.92 -19.62
C ASN A 249 -23.35 8.79 -20.78
N LYS A 250 -22.18 8.44 -21.31
CA LYS A 250 -21.64 8.94 -22.58
C LYS A 250 -22.23 8.15 -23.75
N GLY A 251 -23.54 8.22 -23.94
CA GLY A 251 -24.20 7.56 -25.06
C GLY A 251 -23.72 8.12 -26.41
N SER A 252 -23.07 7.32 -27.25
CA SER A 252 -22.76 7.61 -28.67
C SER A 252 -22.23 9.03 -28.96
N GLY A 253 -21.40 9.58 -28.06
CA GLY A 253 -20.74 10.89 -28.23
C GLY A 253 -21.43 12.09 -27.58
N ASN A 254 -22.55 11.91 -26.86
CA ASN A 254 -23.17 12.97 -26.05
C ASN A 254 -23.49 12.44 -24.65
N ILE A 255 -23.22 13.25 -23.61
CA ILE A 255 -23.58 12.88 -22.25
C ILE A 255 -25.07 13.08 -22.05
N ASN A 256 -25.79 12.01 -21.72
CA ASN A 256 -27.19 12.09 -21.34
C ASN A 256 -27.28 12.30 -19.83
N ILE A 257 -27.42 13.57 -19.42
CA ILE A 257 -27.59 13.96 -18.01
C ILE A 257 -28.87 13.41 -17.36
N ASN A 258 -29.77 12.78 -18.12
CA ASN A 258 -30.98 12.13 -17.64
C ASN A 258 -30.91 10.59 -17.68
N ASP A 259 -29.75 10.01 -18.04
CA ASP A 259 -29.52 8.57 -17.98
C ASP A 259 -28.81 8.23 -16.65
N PRO A 260 -29.40 7.37 -15.79
CA PRO A 260 -29.12 7.32 -14.36
C PRO A 260 -27.70 6.99 -13.90
N THR A 261 -26.77 6.57 -14.78
CA THR A 261 -25.31 6.43 -14.57
C THR A 261 -24.71 5.53 -15.67
N SER A 262 -23.43 5.69 -16.00
CA SER A 262 -22.69 4.72 -16.83
C SER A 262 -21.65 3.92 -16.07
N ALA A 263 -21.04 4.51 -15.05
CA ALA A 263 -20.09 3.80 -14.22
C ALA A 263 -20.83 2.88 -13.24
N THR A 264 -20.42 1.62 -13.14
CA THR A 264 -20.93 0.68 -12.14
C THR A 264 -20.25 0.85 -10.78
N VAL A 265 -19.08 1.49 -10.77
CA VAL A 265 -18.25 1.80 -9.61
C VAL A 265 -17.64 3.19 -9.79
N ILE A 266 -17.20 3.81 -8.70
CA ILE A 266 -16.51 5.11 -8.72
C ILE A 266 -15.09 4.98 -8.17
N SER A 267 -14.20 5.86 -8.64
CA SER A 267 -12.77 5.81 -8.36
C SER A 267 -12.46 5.97 -6.87
N PRO A 268 -11.31 5.47 -6.40
CA PRO A 268 -10.87 5.65 -5.02
C PRO A 268 -10.92 7.11 -4.56
N MET A 269 -10.53 8.05 -5.43
CA MET A 269 -10.55 9.46 -5.06
C MET A 269 -11.96 9.98 -4.79
N LEU A 270 -12.93 9.66 -5.64
CA LEU A 270 -14.32 10.06 -5.45
C LEU A 270 -14.94 9.41 -4.22
N ARG A 271 -14.62 8.13 -3.95
CA ARG A 271 -15.08 7.43 -2.75
C ARG A 271 -14.58 8.09 -1.47
N LEU A 272 -13.33 8.54 -1.44
CA LEU A 272 -12.74 9.19 -0.27
C LEU A 272 -13.38 10.56 0.01
N PHE A 273 -13.58 11.40 -1.00
CA PHE A 273 -14.29 12.67 -0.82
C PHE A 273 -15.75 12.45 -0.39
N LEU A 274 -16.44 11.50 -1.03
CA LEU A 274 -17.81 11.14 -0.67
C LEU A 274 -17.87 10.68 0.79
N LEU A 275 -17.08 9.68 1.16
CA LEU A 275 -17.06 9.13 2.52
C LEU A 275 -16.72 10.18 3.57
N SER A 276 -15.69 11.00 3.33
CA SER A 276 -15.29 12.08 4.25
C SER A 276 -16.46 13.01 4.52
N SER A 277 -17.13 13.49 3.46
CA SER A 277 -18.26 14.40 3.60
C SER A 277 -19.50 13.78 4.26
N LEU A 278 -19.72 12.47 4.09
CA LEU A 278 -20.82 11.75 4.75
C LEU A 278 -20.53 11.60 6.26
N LEU A 279 -19.31 11.18 6.63
CA LEU A 279 -18.90 11.00 8.02
C LEU A 279 -18.82 12.32 8.81
N GLU A 280 -18.47 13.43 8.15
CA GLU A 280 -18.57 14.77 8.75
C GLU A 280 -20.00 15.15 9.11
N ASN A 281 -20.99 14.59 8.40
CA ASN A 281 -22.39 14.89 8.63
C ASN A 281 -23.05 13.95 9.65
N GLN A 282 -22.72 12.66 9.59
CA GLN A 282 -23.28 11.65 10.49
C GLN A 282 -22.31 10.47 10.66
N SER A 283 -22.26 9.90 11.87
CA SER A 283 -21.53 8.65 12.10
C SER A 283 -22.11 7.48 11.30
N MET A 284 -21.22 6.59 10.86
CA MET A 284 -21.57 5.43 10.05
C MET A 284 -21.03 4.14 10.67
N SER A 285 -21.76 3.03 10.49
CA SER A 285 -21.29 1.71 10.89
C SER A 285 -20.15 1.22 9.98
N LYS A 286 -19.49 0.13 10.38
CA LYS A 286 -18.49 -0.55 9.56
C LYS A 286 -19.06 -0.91 8.18
N GLU A 287 -20.22 -1.53 8.14
CA GLU A 287 -20.87 -2.03 6.91
C GLU A 287 -21.25 -0.87 5.98
N GLU A 288 -21.67 0.26 6.56
CA GLU A 288 -21.99 1.47 5.79
C GLU A 288 -20.73 2.09 5.19
N VAL A 289 -19.63 2.16 5.94
CA VAL A 289 -18.33 2.63 5.42
C VAL A 289 -17.81 1.69 4.33
N GLU A 290 -17.85 0.38 4.55
CA GLU A 290 -17.45 -0.61 3.55
C GLU A 290 -18.29 -0.47 2.27
N LEU A 291 -19.61 -0.29 2.40
CA LEU A 291 -20.49 -0.06 1.24
C LEU A 291 -20.05 1.16 0.41
N ILE A 292 -19.72 2.29 1.04
CA ILE A 292 -19.24 3.47 0.31
C ILE A 292 -17.90 3.20 -0.39
N LEU A 293 -17.00 2.45 0.25
CA LEU A 293 -15.66 2.20 -0.27
C LEU A 293 -15.59 1.08 -1.32
N THR A 294 -16.50 0.12 -1.30
CA THR A 294 -16.38 -1.08 -2.17
C THR A 294 -17.63 -1.38 -2.98
N GLY A 295 -18.79 -0.83 -2.59
CA GLY A 295 -20.08 -1.11 -3.22
C GLY A 295 -20.19 -0.57 -4.65
N SER A 296 -21.20 -1.06 -5.37
CA SER A 296 -21.59 -0.52 -6.67
C SER A 296 -22.13 0.91 -6.52
N LEU A 297 -21.97 1.74 -7.55
CA LEU A 297 -22.49 3.11 -7.55
C LEU A 297 -24.00 3.14 -7.29
N LYS A 298 -24.74 2.18 -7.83
CA LYS A 298 -26.18 2.02 -7.59
C LYS A 298 -26.51 1.79 -6.12
N ASP A 299 -25.76 0.92 -5.44
CA ASP A 299 -26.02 0.61 -4.03
C ASP A 299 -25.60 1.77 -3.13
N VAL A 300 -24.50 2.44 -3.48
CA VAL A 300 -24.05 3.68 -2.83
C VAL A 300 -25.10 4.78 -2.99
N ASP A 301 -25.64 5.00 -4.19
CA ASP A 301 -26.70 5.97 -4.44
C ASP A 301 -27.95 5.68 -3.63
N LYS A 302 -28.38 4.41 -3.62
CA LYS A 302 -29.52 3.99 -2.81
C LYS A 302 -29.26 4.27 -1.32
N PHE A 303 -28.09 3.92 -0.82
CA PHE A 303 -27.73 4.14 0.57
C PHE A 303 -27.71 5.63 0.93
N VAL A 304 -27.01 6.47 0.15
CA VAL A 304 -26.92 7.92 0.42
C VAL A 304 -28.32 8.55 0.41
N LYS A 305 -29.16 8.18 -0.57
CA LYS A 305 -30.55 8.65 -0.63
C LYS A 305 -31.34 8.27 0.63
N ASP A 306 -31.30 7.00 1.01
CA ASP A 306 -32.09 6.47 2.12
C ASP A 306 -31.58 6.99 3.48
N LYS A 307 -30.26 7.03 3.70
CA LYS A 307 -29.61 7.43 4.95
C LYS A 307 -29.77 8.93 5.23
N PHE A 308 -29.71 9.77 4.20
CA PHE A 308 -29.78 11.23 4.31
C PHE A 308 -31.12 11.81 3.87
N GLU A 309 -32.14 10.95 3.69
CA GLU A 309 -33.53 11.32 3.39
C GLU A 309 -33.69 12.31 2.21
N LEU A 310 -32.92 12.09 1.14
CA LEU A 310 -32.95 12.98 -0.04
C LEU A 310 -34.25 12.80 -0.84
N ASP A 311 -35.00 13.90 -1.06
CA ASP A 311 -36.21 13.89 -1.90
C ASP A 311 -35.82 13.67 -3.37
N ASP A 312 -36.57 12.80 -4.08
CA ASP A 312 -36.39 12.55 -5.51
C ASP A 312 -36.39 13.82 -6.37
N LYS A 313 -37.09 14.87 -5.93
CA LYS A 313 -37.11 16.17 -6.62
C LYS A 313 -35.79 16.94 -6.50
N ASP A 314 -35.06 16.69 -5.42
CA ASP A 314 -33.81 17.36 -5.11
C ASP A 314 -32.61 16.58 -5.68
N VAL A 315 -32.77 15.28 -5.96
CA VAL A 315 -31.75 14.42 -6.57
C VAL A 315 -31.58 14.72 -8.07
N LYS A 316 -30.63 15.60 -8.39
CA LYS A 316 -30.12 15.79 -9.76
C LYS A 316 -29.51 14.51 -10.33
N TYR A 317 -29.58 14.36 -11.66
CA TYR A 317 -28.95 13.29 -12.44
C TYR A 317 -29.35 11.86 -12.05
N SER A 318 -30.41 11.69 -11.23
CA SER A 318 -30.80 10.41 -10.64
C SER A 318 -29.68 9.72 -9.83
N SER A 319 -28.68 10.50 -9.36
CA SER A 319 -27.56 10.01 -8.56
C SER A 319 -27.45 10.82 -7.27
N ALA A 320 -27.80 10.19 -6.15
CA ALA A 320 -27.84 10.80 -4.83
C ALA A 320 -26.42 11.11 -4.30
N SER A 321 -25.47 10.22 -4.57
CA SER A 321 -24.07 10.39 -4.19
C SER A 321 -23.39 11.49 -5.00
N LEU A 322 -23.67 11.62 -6.30
CA LEU A 322 -23.18 12.77 -7.09
C LEU A 322 -23.73 14.08 -6.55
N ASN A 323 -25.04 14.13 -6.30
CA ASN A 323 -25.68 15.32 -5.74
C ASN A 323 -25.06 15.71 -4.40
N TRP A 324 -24.85 14.74 -3.53
CA TRP A 324 -24.19 14.94 -2.25
C TRP A 324 -22.79 15.51 -2.43
N LEU A 325 -21.99 14.90 -3.32
CA LEU A 325 -20.63 15.34 -3.62
C LEU A 325 -20.62 16.79 -4.10
N GLU A 326 -21.48 17.16 -5.06
CA GLU A 326 -21.59 18.55 -5.56
C GLU A 326 -22.05 19.54 -4.48
N ALA A 327 -22.92 19.11 -3.57
CA ALA A 327 -23.48 19.97 -2.53
C ALA A 327 -22.53 20.19 -1.36
N LYS A 328 -21.59 19.26 -1.13
CA LYS A 328 -20.73 19.22 0.07
C LYS A 328 -19.25 19.39 -0.20
N THR A 329 -18.82 19.34 -1.46
CA THR A 329 -17.41 19.42 -1.84
C THR A 329 -17.19 20.41 -2.99
N THR A 330 -15.95 20.50 -3.47
CA THR A 330 -15.56 21.36 -4.60
C THR A 330 -15.79 20.69 -5.97
N TRP A 331 -16.17 19.41 -5.97
CA TRP A 331 -16.56 18.69 -7.19
C TRP A 331 -17.85 19.26 -7.78
N ARG A 332 -17.95 19.26 -9.11
CA ARG A 332 -19.13 19.70 -9.84
C ARG A 332 -19.30 18.94 -11.15
N MET A 333 -20.53 18.74 -11.56
CA MET A 333 -20.87 18.25 -12.88
C MET A 333 -20.99 19.44 -13.84
N LEU A 334 -20.14 19.49 -14.87
CA LEU A 334 -20.23 20.51 -15.91
C LEU A 334 -21.41 20.24 -16.85
N PRO A 335 -21.94 21.27 -17.56
CA PRO A 335 -23.06 21.10 -18.48
C PRO A 335 -22.80 20.13 -19.63
N ASP A 336 -21.54 19.87 -19.95
CA ASP A 336 -21.14 18.88 -20.96
C ASP A 336 -21.01 17.46 -20.39
N GLY A 337 -21.27 17.28 -19.10
CA GLY A 337 -21.29 16.00 -18.39
C GLY A 337 -19.94 15.52 -17.86
N ARG A 338 -18.89 16.35 -17.92
CA ARG A 338 -17.63 16.09 -17.24
C ARG A 338 -17.77 16.36 -15.75
N LEU A 339 -17.30 15.42 -14.93
CA LEU A 339 -17.05 15.67 -13.52
C LEU A 339 -15.75 16.48 -13.40
N ASP A 340 -15.78 17.57 -12.64
CA ASP A 340 -14.73 18.58 -12.59
C ASP A 340 -14.51 19.02 -11.15
N TRP A 341 -13.27 19.23 -10.76
CA TRP A 341 -12.94 19.97 -9.57
C TRP A 341 -12.89 21.46 -9.90
N LEU A 342 -13.58 22.31 -9.13
CA LEU A 342 -13.49 23.77 -9.33
C LEU A 342 -12.06 24.27 -9.03
N GLY A 343 -11.23 24.32 -10.06
CA GLY A 343 -9.81 24.66 -9.94
C GLY A 343 -9.01 24.30 -11.19
N SER A 344 -7.73 23.98 -10.98
CA SER A 344 -6.80 23.46 -11.99
C SER A 344 -6.11 22.27 -11.35
N GLY A 345 -6.71 21.08 -11.51
CA GLY A 345 -6.43 19.96 -10.63
C GLY A 345 -7.16 20.09 -9.29
N ILE A 346 -7.21 19.00 -8.53
CA ILE A 346 -7.65 19.03 -7.12
C ILE A 346 -6.67 19.90 -6.32
N ASP A 347 -7.18 20.86 -5.55
CA ASP A 347 -6.33 21.74 -4.75
C ASP A 347 -5.46 20.93 -3.78
N LEU A 348 -4.17 21.23 -3.74
CA LEU A 348 -3.22 20.47 -2.92
C LEU A 348 -3.51 20.60 -1.43
N ASN A 349 -4.01 21.75 -0.95
CA ASN A 349 -4.39 21.89 0.46
C ASN A 349 -5.65 21.10 0.76
N ASP A 350 -6.59 21.02 -0.19
CA ASP A 350 -7.79 20.20 -0.03
C ASP A 350 -7.45 18.71 -0.01
N LEU A 351 -6.49 18.26 -0.83
CA LEU A 351 -5.94 16.89 -0.74
C LEU A 351 -5.25 16.65 0.60
N VAL A 352 -4.42 17.58 1.06
CA VAL A 352 -3.76 17.50 2.38
C VAL A 352 -4.77 17.44 3.50
N ASN A 353 -5.80 18.28 3.42
CA ASN A 353 -6.88 18.34 4.39
C ASN A 353 -7.69 17.04 4.41
N LEU A 354 -8.02 16.50 3.23
CA LEU A 354 -8.76 15.25 3.10
C LEU A 354 -8.06 14.13 3.87
N TYR A 355 -6.78 13.86 3.61
CA TYR A 355 -6.11 12.76 4.30
C TYR A 355 -5.73 13.09 5.75
N SER A 356 -5.41 14.35 6.07
CA SER A 356 -4.94 14.71 7.43
C SER A 356 -6.08 14.76 8.44
N ASN A 357 -7.30 15.09 7.98
CA ASN A 357 -8.48 15.26 8.81
C ASN A 357 -9.61 14.28 8.47
N PHE A 358 -9.29 13.16 7.79
CA PHE A 358 -10.29 12.18 7.38
C PHE A 358 -11.09 11.66 8.60
N PRO A 359 -12.42 11.74 8.61
CA PRO A 359 -13.19 11.35 9.79
C PRO A 359 -13.08 9.86 10.12
N GLY A 360 -12.87 9.52 11.39
CA GLY A 360 -12.93 8.15 11.88
C GLY A 360 -14.36 7.66 12.15
N ARG A 361 -14.48 6.38 12.50
CA ARG A 361 -15.68 5.71 12.98
C ARG A 361 -15.39 4.85 14.21
N GLU A 362 -16.42 4.52 14.98
CA GLU A 362 -16.26 3.57 16.08
C GLU A 362 -15.98 2.15 15.54
N LEU A 363 -15.20 1.36 16.30
CA LEU A 363 -14.98 -0.05 16.00
C LEU A 363 -16.24 -0.86 16.31
N SER A 364 -16.50 -1.89 15.49
CA SER A 364 -17.51 -2.88 15.81
C SER A 364 -17.01 -3.87 16.87
N GLU A 365 -17.92 -4.61 17.51
CA GLU A 365 -17.56 -5.66 18.48
C GLU A 365 -16.66 -6.73 17.84
N ASP A 366 -16.98 -7.18 16.63
CA ASP A 366 -16.17 -8.15 15.87
C ASP A 366 -14.73 -7.66 15.62
N GLU A 367 -14.53 -6.35 15.45
CA GLU A 367 -13.20 -5.77 15.28
C GLU A 367 -12.40 -5.73 16.59
N LEU A 368 -13.08 -5.50 17.72
CA LEU A 368 -12.47 -5.61 19.05
C LEU A 368 -12.07 -7.06 19.36
N GLU A 369 -12.91 -8.03 18.97
CA GLU A 369 -12.57 -9.45 19.05
C GLU A 369 -11.38 -9.81 18.15
N GLU A 370 -11.32 -9.26 16.94
CA GLU A 370 -10.20 -9.46 16.01
C GLU A 370 -8.89 -8.92 16.58
N ILE A 371 -8.89 -7.74 17.21
CA ILE A 371 -7.71 -7.18 17.88
C ILE A 371 -7.21 -8.14 18.96
N ASN A 372 -8.10 -8.71 19.77
CA ASN A 372 -7.73 -9.68 20.80
C ASN A 372 -7.12 -10.95 20.20
N ARG A 373 -7.73 -11.48 19.13
CA ARG A 373 -7.23 -12.65 18.40
C ARG A 373 -5.83 -12.43 17.82
N ILE A 374 -5.60 -11.28 17.18
CA ILE A 374 -4.28 -10.92 16.66
C ILE A 374 -3.29 -10.72 17.81
N GLY A 375 -3.74 -10.12 18.91
CA GLY A 375 -2.93 -9.97 20.13
C GLY A 375 -2.38 -11.29 20.65
N ASP A 376 -3.19 -12.35 20.62
CA ASP A 376 -2.74 -13.70 20.99
C ASP A 376 -1.78 -14.31 19.96
N GLN A 377 -1.97 -14.05 18.66
CA GLN A 377 -1.03 -14.46 17.62
C GLN A 377 0.34 -13.76 17.77
N VAL A 378 0.35 -12.46 18.08
CA VAL A 378 1.58 -11.69 18.34
C VAL A 378 2.34 -12.25 19.56
N LYS A 379 1.63 -12.62 20.63
CA LYS A 379 2.23 -13.30 21.79
C LYS A 379 2.80 -14.68 21.43
N MET A 380 2.10 -15.44 20.59
CA MET A 380 2.58 -16.76 20.13
C MET A 380 3.85 -16.63 19.27
N ILE A 381 3.87 -15.67 18.34
CA ILE A 381 5.07 -15.35 17.54
C ILE A 381 6.24 -15.00 18.45
N GLN A 382 6.00 -14.20 19.50
CA GLN A 382 7.03 -13.84 20.46
C GLN A 382 7.68 -15.07 21.11
N GLN A 383 6.88 -16.07 21.48
CA GLN A 383 7.39 -17.33 22.02
C GLN A 383 8.17 -18.12 20.96
N THR A 384 7.67 -18.21 19.73
CA THR A 384 8.40 -18.86 18.62
C THR A 384 9.76 -18.20 18.37
N LEU A 385 9.83 -16.86 18.34
CA LEU A 385 11.08 -16.12 18.18
C LEU A 385 12.08 -16.43 19.31
N LYS A 386 11.60 -16.55 20.55
CA LYS A 386 12.42 -16.92 21.70
C LYS A 386 13.07 -18.29 21.52
N TYR A 387 12.29 -19.30 21.14
CA TYR A 387 12.83 -20.65 20.91
C TYR A 387 13.78 -20.70 19.71
N TRP A 388 13.43 -20.02 18.63
CA TRP A 388 14.23 -20.00 17.41
C TRP A 388 15.59 -19.34 17.60
N LEU A 389 15.65 -18.19 18.27
CA LEU A 389 16.91 -17.51 18.59
C LEU A 389 17.81 -18.37 19.49
N GLN A 390 17.23 -19.06 20.47
CA GLN A 390 17.96 -19.98 21.34
C GLN A 390 18.59 -21.13 20.54
N ILE A 391 17.85 -21.75 19.62
CA ILE A 391 18.37 -22.82 18.74
C ILE A 391 19.52 -22.30 17.89
N CYS A 392 19.35 -21.15 17.22
CA CYS A 392 20.40 -20.55 16.39
C CYS A 392 21.68 -20.28 17.20
N LYS A 393 21.54 -19.81 18.45
CA LYS A 393 22.66 -19.56 19.35
C LYS A 393 23.40 -20.85 19.68
N ASP A 394 22.67 -21.88 20.06
CA ASP A 394 23.24 -23.17 20.45
C ASP A 394 23.97 -23.83 19.28
N GLU A 395 23.44 -23.72 18.06
CA GLU A 395 24.11 -24.16 16.83
C GLU A 395 25.43 -23.41 16.56
N GLN A 396 25.41 -22.08 16.59
CA GLN A 396 26.62 -21.28 16.35
C GLN A 396 27.68 -21.50 17.45
N LEU A 397 27.26 -21.67 18.71
CA LEU A 397 28.16 -22.03 19.80
C LEU A 397 28.75 -23.43 19.63
N ALA A 398 27.97 -24.40 19.14
CA ALA A 398 28.47 -25.74 18.84
C ALA A 398 29.50 -25.71 17.70
N ILE A 399 29.21 -24.97 16.61
CA ILE A 399 30.17 -24.75 15.51
C ILE A 399 31.45 -24.13 16.04
N ALA A 400 31.36 -23.03 16.80
CA ALA A 400 32.51 -22.32 17.34
C ALA A 400 33.33 -23.13 18.36
N ARG A 401 32.72 -24.12 19.03
CA ARG A 401 33.40 -25.06 19.94
C ARG A 401 34.07 -26.22 19.21
N ASN A 402 33.47 -26.66 18.09
CA ASN A 402 33.97 -27.78 17.30
C ASN A 402 35.14 -27.38 16.38
N ILE A 403 35.21 -26.09 15.98
CA ILE A 403 36.36 -25.46 15.31
C ILE A 403 37.42 -25.06 16.35
#